data_AF-Q84KU3-F1
#
_entry.id   AF-Q84KU3-F1
#
_cell.length_a   1.000
_cell.length_b   1.000
_cell.length_c   1.000
_cell.angle_alpha   90.00
_cell.angle_beta   90.00
_cell.angle_gamma   90.00
#
_symmetry.space_group_name_H-M   'P 1'
#
loop_
_entity.id
_entity.type
_entity.pdbx_description
1 polymer ?
#
loop_
_entity_poly.entity_id
_entity_poly.type
_entity_poly.pdbx_seq_one_letter_code
_entity_poly.pdbx_strand_id
1 'polypeptide(L)' 'FQELEACSRKERFEGPCVDPRNEYCAALFKEFLNENTAFNCTCRTLVSRANCRCQLARKC' A
#
# COMPACT_ATOMS: atom_id res chain seq x y z
N PHE A 1 -24.07 10.63 -0.24
CA PHE A 1 -23.18 9.53 -0.66
C PHE A 1 -22.22 9.29 0.48
N GLN A 2 -22.45 8.25 1.29
CA GLN A 2 -21.47 7.85 2.29
C GLN A 2 -20.33 7.16 1.53
N GLU A 3 -19.19 7.85 1.37
CA GLU A 3 -17.94 7.18 1.03
C GLU A 3 -17.70 6.13 2.12
N LEU A 4 -17.90 4.86 1.78
CA LEU A 4 -17.36 3.76 2.56
C LEU A 4 -15.86 4.01 2.62
N GLU A 5 -15.37 4.49 3.77
CA GLU A 5 -13.95 4.75 3.99
C GLU A 5 -13.20 3.44 3.79
N ALA A 6 -12.68 3.23 2.58
CA ALA A 6 -11.86 2.07 2.27
C ALA A 6 -10.69 2.08 3.25
N CYS A 7 -10.49 0.96 3.96
CA CYS A 7 -9.52 0.87 5.04
C CYS A 7 -8.13 1.27 4.53
N SER A 8 -7.59 2.40 5.00
CA SER A 8 -6.29 2.86 4.55
C SER A 8 -5.22 2.29 5.47
N ARG A 9 -4.35 1.44 4.94
CA ARG A 9 -3.25 0.83 5.68
C ARG A 9 -1.91 1.34 5.18
N LYS A 10 -1.02 1.64 6.13
CA LYS A 10 0.30 2.21 5.88
C LYS A 10 1.36 1.27 6.42
N GLU A 11 2.33 0.92 5.58
CA GLU A 11 3.44 0.04 5.94
C GLU A 11 4.76 0.57 5.38
N ARG A 12 5.86 0.10 5.97
CA ARG A 12 7.22 0.42 5.52
C ARG A 12 7.91 -0.86 5.11
N PHE A 13 8.42 -0.88 3.90
CA PHE A 13 9.19 -2.00 3.35
C PHE A 13 10.63 -1.57 3.09
N GLU A 14 11.55 -2.53 3.06
CA GLU A 14 12.94 -2.26 2.72
C GLU A 14 13.11 -1.96 1.22
N GLY A 15 14.08 -1.10 0.90
CA GLY A 15 14.32 -0.64 -0.46
C GLY A 15 13.48 0.58 -0.86
N PRO A 16 13.83 1.28 -1.96
CA PRO A 16 13.09 2.43 -2.43
C PRO A 16 11.75 2.03 -3.08
N CYS A 17 10.88 3.01 -3.30
CA CYS A 17 9.71 2.83 -4.15
C CYS A 17 10.13 2.57 -5.60
N VAL A 18 9.55 1.55 -6.21
CA VAL A 18 9.73 1.23 -7.64
C VAL A 18 8.47 1.61 -8.40
N ASP A 19 8.63 2.16 -9.60
CA ASP A 19 7.51 2.49 -10.48
C ASP A 19 7.11 1.27 -11.35
N PRO A 20 5.81 0.97 -11.52
CA PRO A 20 4.66 1.73 -11.02
C PRO A 20 4.39 1.52 -9.52
N ARG A 21 4.42 2.63 -8.77
CA ARG A 21 4.36 2.65 -7.29
C ARG A 21 3.13 1.98 -6.70
N ASN A 22 2.00 2.08 -7.41
CA ASN A 22 0.74 1.51 -6.96
C ASN A 22 0.86 -0.02 -6.91
N GLU A 23 1.28 -0.63 -8.02
CA GLU A 23 1.47 -2.07 -8.14
C GLU A 23 2.60 -2.57 -7.23
N TYR A 24 3.70 -1.82 -7.11
CA TYR A 24 4.80 -2.16 -6.22
C TYR A 24 4.34 -2.30 -4.76
N CYS A 25 3.63 -1.30 -4.23
CA CYS A 25 3.10 -1.37 -2.87
C CYS A 25 2.01 -2.45 -2.70
N ALA A 26 1.14 -2.63 -3.69
CA ALA A 26 0.14 -3.69 -3.65
C ALA A 26 0.80 -5.09 -3.61
N ALA A 27 1.87 -5.31 -4.38
CA ALA A 27 2.65 -6.53 -4.36
C ALA A 27 3.31 -6.78 -2.99
N LEU A 28 3.90 -5.75 -2.39
CA LEU A 28 4.49 -5.85 -1.05
C LEU A 28 3.45 -6.16 0.03
N PHE A 29 2.27 -5.56 -0.05
CA PHE A 29 1.16 -5.89 0.86
C PHE A 29 0.72 -7.35 0.70
N LYS A 30 0.65 -7.84 -0.54
CA LYS A 30 0.35 -9.24 -0.81
C LYS A 30 1.43 -10.19 -0.26
N GLU A 31 2.70 -9.89 -0.52
CA GLU A 31 3.83 -10.75 -0.14
C GLU A 31 4.05 -10.80 1.37
N PHE A 32 4.06 -9.65 2.04
CA PHE A 32 4.46 -9.54 3.44
C PHE A 32 3.29 -9.55 4.43
N LEU A 33 2.09 -9.12 4.00
CA LEU A 33 0.92 -9.02 4.88
C LEU A 33 -0.21 -9.99 4.50
N ASN A 34 -0.01 -10.79 3.45
CA ASN A 34 -1.03 -11.65 2.84
C ASN A 34 -2.30 -10.85 2.45
N GLU A 35 -2.13 -9.56 2.10
CA GLU A 35 -3.22 -8.65 1.80
C GLU A 35 -3.38 -8.51 0.28
N ASN A 36 -4.35 -9.24 -0.27
CA ASN A 36 -4.63 -9.28 -1.71
C ASN A 36 -5.60 -8.20 -2.18
N THR A 37 -6.18 -7.41 -1.26
CA THR A 37 -7.19 -6.41 -1.57
C THR A 37 -6.64 -4.97 -1.57
N ALA A 38 -5.32 -4.81 -1.56
CA ALA A 38 -4.68 -3.51 -1.62
C ALA A 38 -4.83 -2.85 -3.01
N PHE A 39 -5.36 -1.64 -3.05
CA PHE A 39 -5.53 -0.83 -4.25
C PHE A 39 -5.28 0.66 -3.94
N ASN A 40 -5.23 1.48 -5.00
CA ASN A 40 -4.97 2.93 -4.90
C ASN A 40 -3.77 3.25 -3.99
N CYS A 41 -2.70 2.50 -4.17
CA CYS A 41 -1.51 2.61 -3.35
C CYS A 41 -0.67 3.81 -3.77
N THR A 42 -0.15 4.50 -2.77
CA THR A 42 0.88 5.54 -2.92
C THR A 42 2.17 5.05 -2.29
N CYS A 43 3.29 5.34 -2.95
CA CYS A 43 4.61 5.02 -2.43
C CYS A 43 5.45 6.29 -2.33
N ARG A 44 6.07 6.50 -1.16
CA ARG A 44 7.10 7.52 -0.94
C ARG A 44 8.38 6.88 -0.42
N THR A 45 9.50 7.11 -1.10
CA THR A 45 10.81 6.70 -0.56
C THR A 45 11.18 7.63 0.58
N LEU A 46 11.31 7.10 1.80
CA LEU A 46 11.82 7.82 2.96
C LEU A 46 13.20 7.26 3.31
N VAL A 47 14.24 8.07 3.10
CA VAL A 47 15.65 7.66 3.17
C VAL A 47 15.92 6.53 2.18
N SER A 48 15.83 5.27 2.61
CA SER A 48 16.06 4.06 1.80
C SER A 48 14.94 3.02 1.95
N ARG A 49 13.76 3.43 2.44
CA ARG A 49 12.60 2.57 2.65
C ARG A 49 11.37 3.04 1.90
N ALA A 50 10.62 2.10 1.37
CA ALA A 50 9.38 2.33 0.66
C ALA A 50 8.28 2.53 1.70
N ASN A 51 7.75 3.75 1.79
CA ASN A 51 6.59 4.05 2.61
C ASN A 51 5.34 3.88 1.74
N CYS A 52 4.68 2.75 1.92
CA CYS A 52 3.49 2.38 1.17
C CYS A 52 2.23 2.72 1.96
N ARG A 53 1.27 3.38 1.31
CA ARG A 53 -0.07 3.58 1.84
C ARG A 53 -1.08 3.13 0.79
N CYS A 54 -1.86 2.10 1.11
CA CYS A 54 -2.87 1.50 0.23
C CYS A 54 -4.25 1.60 0.86
N GLN A 55 -5.29 1.66 0.03
CA GLN A 55 -6.66 1.37 0.42
C GLN A 55 -6.90 -0.14 0.32
N LEU A 56 -7.67 -0.70 1.23
CA LEU A 56 -8.04 -2.11 1.23
C LEU A 56 -9.53 -2.23 0.92
N ALA A 57 -9.93 -3.27 0.17
CA ALA A 57 -11.34 -3.52 -0.16
C ALA A 57 -12.09 -4.19 1.00
N ARG A 58 -11.83 -3.72 2.23
CA ARG A 58 -12.47 -4.16 3.46
C ARG A 58 -12.61 -2.99 4.43
N LYS A 59 -13.44 -3.18 5.45
CA LYS A 59 -13.50 -2.27 6.59
C LYS A 59 -12.27 -2.51 7.49
N CYS A 60 -11.73 -1.42 8.03
CA CYS A 60 -11.03 -1.50 9.31
C CYS A 60 -12.12 -1.68 10.39
#